data_AF-A0A9N9MCI8-F1
#
_entry.id   AF-A0A9N9MCI8-F1
#
_cell.length_a   1.000
_cell.length_b   1.000
_cell.length_c   1.000
_cell.angle_alpha   90.00
_cell.angle_beta   90.00
_cell.angle_gamma   90.00
#
_symmetry.space_group_name_H-M   'P 1'
#
loop_
_entity.id
_entity.type
_entity.pdbx_description
1 polymer ?
#
loop_
_entity_poly.entity_id
_entity_poly.type
_entity_poly.pdbx_seq_one_letter_code
_entity_poly.pdbx_strand_id
1 'polypeptide(L)'
;MLRVEKQSPKSLFYKNSYEDATFKMVNISRGKNTRSKENSERKVRLVEAYANRIPLSDNKKRDLKELAEKNIIPKFHYNTYFENVLEI
;
A
#
# COMPACT_ATOMS: atom_id res chain seq x y z
N MET A 1 -9.24 20.46 1.04
CA MET A 1 -9.25 21.31 -0.18
C MET A 1 -7.83 21.76 -0.52
N LEU A 2 -7.43 21.69 -1.80
CA LEU A 2 -6.07 22.00 -2.27
C LEU A 2 -6.09 23.17 -3.26
N ARG A 3 -5.15 24.11 -3.15
CA ARG A 3 -4.99 25.30 -3.99
C ARG A 3 -3.51 25.49 -4.38
N VAL A 4 -3.29 25.94 -5.60
CA VAL A 4 -1.96 26.26 -6.16
C VAL A 4 -1.99 27.68 -6.72
N GLU A 5 -0.94 28.45 -6.50
CA GLU A 5 -0.87 29.85 -6.91
C GLU A 5 0.27 30.07 -7.91
N LYS A 6 0.01 30.80 -9.00
CA LYS A 6 1.02 31.09 -10.03
C LYS A 6 2.19 31.91 -9.50
N GLN A 7 1.96 32.76 -8.50
CA GLN A 7 3.01 33.57 -7.86
C GLN A 7 3.98 32.72 -7.02
N SER A 8 3.50 31.58 -6.49
CA SER A 8 4.27 30.68 -5.62
C SER A 8 4.27 29.25 -6.18
N PRO A 9 4.89 29.01 -7.36
CA PRO A 9 4.79 27.74 -8.08
C PRO A 9 5.44 26.55 -7.35
N LYS A 10 6.23 26.81 -6.31
CA LYS A 10 6.89 25.79 -5.48
C LYS A 10 6.19 25.60 -4.14
N SER A 11 4.96 26.07 -3.98
CA SER A 11 4.21 25.97 -2.73
C SER A 11 2.81 25.46 -2.99
N LEU A 12 2.32 24.59 -2.10
CA LEU A 12 0.95 24.09 -2.08
C LEU A 12 0.22 24.66 -0.88
N PHE A 13 -1.05 25.01 -1.05
CA PHE A 13 -1.91 25.54 0.00
C PHE A 13 -3.06 24.58 0.23
N TYR A 14 -3.28 24.12 1.46
CA TYR A 14 -4.34 23.16 1.78
C TYR A 14 -5.13 23.52 3.04
N LYS A 15 -6.39 23.05 3.08
CA LYS A 15 -7.31 23.10 4.22
C LYS A 15 -7.88 21.71 4.49
N ASN A 16 -8.10 21.39 5.76
CA ASN A 16 -8.65 20.10 6.17
C ASN A 16 -10.17 20.14 6.30
N SER A 17 -10.73 21.30 6.64
CA SER A 17 -12.18 21.57 6.68
C SER A 17 -12.53 22.80 5.83
N TYR A 18 -13.78 22.90 5.39
CA TYR A 18 -14.30 24.11 4.74
C TYR A 18 -14.50 25.27 5.71
N GLU A 19 -14.62 24.97 6.99
CA GLU A 19 -14.74 25.94 8.09
C GLU A 19 -13.39 26.61 8.41
N ASP A 20 -12.28 26.01 7.97
CA ASP A 20 -10.95 26.58 8.18
C ASP A 20 -10.86 27.93 7.46
N ALA A 21 -10.61 29.01 8.19
CA ALA A 21 -10.52 30.35 7.60
C ALA A 21 -9.28 30.51 6.71
N THR A 22 -8.16 29.89 7.07
CA THR A 22 -6.85 30.09 6.41
C THR A 22 -6.30 28.79 5.82
N PHE A 23 -5.57 28.90 4.69
CA PHE A 23 -4.88 27.75 4.09
C PHE A 23 -3.50 27.58 4.73
N LYS A 24 -3.12 26.33 5.04
CA LYS A 24 -1.77 25.97 5.45
C LYS A 24 -0.88 25.84 4.21
N MET A 25 0.32 26.41 4.24
CA MET A 25 1.27 26.40 3.14
C MET A 25 2.35 25.33 3.33
N VAL A 26 2.66 24.58 2.26
CA VAL A 26 3.75 23.59 2.20
C VAL A 26 4.67 23.96 1.05
N ASN A 27 5.95 24.19 1.36
CA ASN A 27 6.95 24.49 0.33
C ASN A 27 7.53 23.19 -0.24
N ILE A 28 7.38 22.97 -1.55
CA ILE A 28 7.97 21.87 -2.32
C ILE A 28 9.39 22.24 -2.81
N SER A 29 10.10 23.09 -2.05
CA SER A 29 11.49 23.38 -2.35
C SER A 29 12.30 22.08 -2.24
N ARG A 30 12.84 21.59 -3.36
CA ARG A 30 13.89 20.56 -3.36
C ARG A 30 15.12 21.19 -2.71
N GLY A 31 15.22 21.07 -1.38
CA GLY A 31 16.36 21.52 -0.61
C GLY A 31 17.64 20.84 -1.11
N LYS A 32 18.41 21.56 -1.94
CA LYS A 32 19.87 21.47 -1.91
C LYS A 32 20.28 21.92 -0.50
N ASN A 33 20.99 21.06 0.23
CA ASN A 33 21.63 21.29 1.54
C ASN A 33 20.88 20.88 2.81
N THR A 34 20.44 19.62 2.86
CA THR A 34 20.66 18.76 4.04
C THR A 34 21.51 17.55 3.63
N ARG A 35 22.69 17.83 3.06
CA ARG A 35 23.82 16.90 3.03
C ARG A 35 24.57 17.02 4.38
N SER A 36 23.95 16.61 5.48
CA SER A 36 24.70 16.08 6.62
C SER A 36 24.71 14.58 6.44
N LYS A 37 25.90 13.99 6.33
CA LYS A 37 26.11 12.55 6.27
C LYS A 37 25.30 11.84 7.35
N GLU A 38 24.33 11.06 6.89
CA GLU A 38 24.14 9.68 7.31
C GLU A 38 23.68 9.02 5.99
N ASN A 39 24.49 8.28 5.25
CA ASN A 39 24.81 6.88 5.51
C ASN A 39 24.02 6.17 6.64
N SER A 40 22.77 6.55 6.83
CA SER A 40 21.73 5.56 7.01
C SER A 40 21.06 5.52 5.63
N GLU A 41 21.50 4.65 4.72
CA GLU A 41 20.87 3.33 4.72
C GLU A 41 20.13 3.11 6.05
N ARG A 42 18.99 3.77 6.24
CA ARG A 42 17.92 3.15 6.98
C ARG A 42 17.72 1.91 6.15
N LYS A 43 18.43 0.84 6.54
CA LYS A 43 18.10 -0.52 6.23
C LYS A 43 16.69 -0.59 6.77
N VAL A 44 15.73 -0.20 5.94
CA VAL A 44 14.33 -0.45 6.17
C VAL A 44 14.35 -1.96 6.12
N ARG A 45 14.53 -2.56 7.30
CA ARG A 45 14.40 -3.99 7.49
C ARG A 45 12.92 -4.19 7.26
N LEU A 46 12.56 -4.43 6.00
CA LEU A 46 11.24 -4.86 5.64
C LEU A 46 11.05 -6.17 6.41
N VAL A 47 10.24 -6.09 7.46
CA VAL A 47 9.80 -7.27 8.17
C VAL A 47 8.59 -7.78 7.40
N GLU A 48 8.48 -9.09 7.27
CA GLU A 48 7.30 -9.70 6.70
C GLU A 48 6.06 -9.22 7.48
N ALA A 49 5.10 -8.64 6.77
CA ALA A 49 3.85 -8.19 7.39
C ALA A 49 3.06 -9.35 8.02
N TYR A 50 3.32 -10.57 7.54
CA TYR A 50 2.74 -11.81 8.05
C TYR A 50 3.87 -12.84 8.19
N ALA A 51 4.16 -13.25 9.43
CA ALA A 51 5.13 -14.30 9.72
C ALA A 51 4.66 -15.70 9.28
N ASN A 52 3.34 -15.88 9.13
CA ASN A 52 2.69 -17.12 8.73
C ASN A 52 1.55 -16.84 7.77
N ARG A 53 1.12 -17.87 7.04
CA ARG A 53 -0.07 -17.79 6.19
C ARG A 53 -1.31 -17.51 7.05
N ILE A 54 -2.17 -16.63 6.56
CA ILE A 54 -3.44 -16.32 7.21
C ILE A 54 -4.36 -17.55 7.05
N PRO A 55 -4.91 -18.10 8.14
CA PRO A 55 -5.83 -19.22 8.05
C PRO A 55 -7.11 -18.78 7.31
N LEU A 56 -7.57 -19.62 6.40
CA LEU A 56 -8.86 -19.43 5.72
C LEU A 56 -9.97 -20.05 6.56
N SER A 57 -11.13 -19.39 6.57
CA SER A 57 -12.35 -19.99 7.12
C SER A 57 -12.88 -21.11 6.21
N ASP A 58 -13.64 -22.05 6.77
CA ASP A 58 -14.17 -23.21 6.04
C ASP A 58 -15.04 -22.81 4.85
N ASN A 59 -15.83 -21.74 4.99
CA ASN A 59 -16.62 -21.18 3.88
C ASN A 59 -15.71 -20.76 2.71
N LYS A 60 -14.59 -20.09 2.99
CA LYS A 60 -13.64 -19.68 1.93
C LYS A 60 -12.97 -20.87 1.28
N LYS A 61 -12.62 -21.91 2.05
CA LYS A 61 -12.07 -23.17 1.50
C LYS A 61 -13.07 -23.83 0.54
N ARG A 62 -14.35 -23.90 0.92
CA ARG A 62 -15.42 -24.44 0.07
C ARG A 62 -15.59 -23.64 -1.21
N ASP A 63 -15.66 -22.32 -1.12
CA ASP A 63 -15.87 -21.46 -2.29
C ASP A 63 -14.69 -21.57 -3.28
N LEU A 64 -13.45 -21.63 -2.78
CA LEU A 64 -12.26 -21.88 -3.61
C LEU A 64 -12.31 -23.24 -4.32
N LYS A 65 -12.79 -24.29 -3.62
CA LYS A 65 -12.98 -25.62 -4.21
C LYS A 65 -14.05 -25.60 -5.31
N GLU A 66 -15.14 -24.86 -5.10
CA GLU A 66 -16.17 -24.70 -6.13
C GLU A 66 -15.65 -23.98 -7.38
N LEU A 67 -14.86 -22.93 -7.20
CA LEU A 67 -14.20 -22.22 -8.31
C LEU A 67 -13.21 -23.12 -9.08
N ALA A 68 -12.61 -24.10 -8.39
CA ALA A 68 -11.77 -25.14 -8.97
C ALA A 68 -12.52 -26.07 -9.89
N GLU A 69 -13.59 -26.65 -9.35
CA GLU A 69 -14.40 -27.62 -10.04
C GLU A 69 -15.03 -27.00 -11.29
N LYS A 70 -15.38 -25.71 -11.22
CA LYS A 70 -15.89 -24.93 -12.35
C LYS A 70 -14.82 -24.48 -13.36
N ASN A 71 -13.54 -24.81 -13.13
CA ASN A 71 -12.40 -24.36 -13.95
C ASN A 71 -12.33 -22.84 -14.14
N ILE A 72 -12.84 -22.05 -13.18
CA ILE A 72 -12.75 -20.58 -13.22
C ILE A 72 -11.34 -20.13 -12.87
N ILE A 73 -10.71 -20.82 -11.92
CA ILE A 73 -9.29 -20.65 -11.61
C ILE A 73 -8.48 -21.64 -12.46
N PRO A 74 -7.43 -21.20 -13.16
CA PRO A 74 -6.60 -22.11 -13.96
C PRO A 74 -5.94 -23.20 -13.10
N LYS A 75 -6.01 -24.46 -13.57
CA LYS A 75 -5.47 -25.65 -12.89
C LYS A 75 -4.00 -25.53 -12.51
N PHE A 76 -3.20 -24.79 -13.28
CA PHE A 76 -1.79 -24.57 -12.99
C PHE A 76 -1.55 -23.89 -11.64
N HIS A 77 -2.46 -23.02 -11.19
CA HIS A 77 -2.32 -22.34 -9.89
C HIS A 77 -2.68 -23.22 -8.69
N TYR A 78 -3.32 -24.37 -8.90
CA TYR A 78 -3.74 -25.26 -7.83
C TYR A 78 -2.56 -25.83 -7.06
N ASN A 79 -1.69 -26.55 -7.77
CA ASN A 79 -0.56 -27.23 -7.15
C ASN A 79 0.43 -26.23 -6.54
N THR A 80 0.63 -25.09 -7.20
CA THR A 80 1.58 -24.08 -6.70
C THR A 80 1.09 -23.28 -5.51
N TYR A 81 -0.23 -23.06 -5.38
CA TYR A 81 -0.76 -22.05 -4.45
C TYR A 81 -1.85 -22.56 -3.52
N PHE A 82 -2.71 -23.46 -4.00
CA PHE A 82 -3.90 -23.90 -3.28
C PHE A 82 -3.80 -25.30 -2.67
N GLU A 83 -2.90 -26.15 -3.12
CA GLU A 83 -2.70 -27.52 -2.59
C GLU A 83 -2.47 -27.50 -1.06
N ASN A 84 -1.49 -26.69 -0.62
CA ASN A 84 -1.19 -26.48 0.80
C ASN A 84 -2.26 -25.70 1.59
N VAL A 85 -3.25 -25.11 0.91
CA VAL A 85 -4.27 -24.24 1.53
C VAL A 85 -5.62 -24.96 1.65
N LEU A 86 -5.91 -25.85 0.70
CA LEU A 86 -7.14 -26.62 0.61
C LEU A 86 -7.01 -28.01 1.26
N GLU A 87 -5.80 -28.44 1.64
CA GLU A 87 -5.54 -29.76 2.26
C GLU A 87 -6.11 -30.90 1.39
N ILE A 88 -5.93 -30.79 0.06
CA ILE A 88 -6.31 -31.81 -0.94
C ILE A 88 -5.09 -32.64 -1.26
#